data_AF-A0A2G8K4K9-F1
#
_entry.id   AF-A0A2G8K4K9-F1
#
_cell.length_a   1.000
_cell.length_b   1.000
_cell.length_c   1.000
_cell.angle_alpha   90.00
_cell.angle_beta   90.00
_cell.angle_gamma   90.00
#
_symmetry.space_group_name_H-M   'P 1'
#
loop_
_entity.id
_entity.type
_entity.pdbx_description
1 polymer ?
#
loop_
_entity_poly.entity_id
_entity_poly.type
_entity_poly.pdbx_seq_one_letter_code
_entity_poly.pdbx_strand_id
1 'polypeptide(L)'
;MTSPLGKIKASDKPQHHFLLECRRRCIITKKDTTKLLEAFRETGPSNLQRIIEDYNQISNCPDVRVTVNNDNPTSAFSNFKTFMLSKKRAIKSVFTRDKGIHFVDCQEGSLVICLKVSYVETLDKLKEDIESGELLRRLMAMYESEISETERKDFQSESSSIKLSYDTEEFENAEQQLTTNSK
;
A
#
# COMPACT_ATOMS: atom_id res chain seq x y z
N MET A 1 9.06 -28.29 25.21
CA MET A 1 9.96 -27.49 24.35
C MET A 1 9.32 -26.13 24.11
N THR A 2 10.04 -25.01 24.27
CA THR A 2 9.50 -23.68 23.95
C THR A 2 9.36 -23.54 22.43
N SER A 3 8.18 -23.10 21.99
CA SER A 3 7.92 -22.83 20.58
C SER A 3 8.92 -21.79 20.04
N PRO A 4 9.22 -21.76 18.73
CA PRO A 4 10.07 -20.73 18.13
C PRO A 4 9.66 -19.31 18.52
N LEU A 5 8.36 -19.10 18.67
CA LEU A 5 7.78 -17.86 19.17
C LEU A 5 8.12 -17.54 20.64
N GLY A 6 8.10 -18.56 21.50
CA GLY A 6 8.52 -18.43 22.89
C GLY A 6 10.00 -18.05 23.01
N LYS A 7 10.85 -18.57 22.11
CA LYS A 7 12.28 -18.23 22.07
C LYS A 7 12.55 -16.81 21.56
N ILE A 8 11.76 -16.33 20.59
CA ILE A 8 11.85 -14.94 20.11
C ILE A 8 11.40 -13.97 21.21
N LYS A 9 10.30 -14.26 21.90
CA LYS A 9 9.75 -13.41 22.98
C LYS A 9 10.65 -13.32 24.21
N ALA A 10 11.39 -14.37 24.53
CA ALA A 10 12.29 -14.42 25.69
C ALA A 10 13.72 -13.94 25.38
N SER A 11 13.98 -13.47 24.16
CA SER A 11 15.31 -13.03 23.74
C SER A 11 15.52 -11.55 24.05
N ASP A 12 16.74 -11.20 24.46
CA ASP A 12 17.21 -9.81 24.57
C ASP A 12 17.33 -9.11 23.20
N LYS A 13 17.30 -9.89 22.10
CA LYS A 13 17.39 -9.41 20.71
C LYS A 13 16.31 -10.06 19.83
N PRO A 14 15.03 -9.78 20.08
CA PRO A 14 13.90 -10.45 19.43
C PRO A 14 13.89 -10.26 17.90
N GLN A 15 14.35 -9.11 17.41
CA GLN A 15 14.47 -8.83 15.97
C GLN A 15 15.50 -9.73 15.28
N HIS A 16 16.65 -9.97 15.91
CA HIS A 16 17.69 -10.84 15.36
C HIS A 16 17.21 -12.28 15.27
N HIS A 17 16.53 -12.77 16.32
CA HIS A 17 15.96 -14.12 16.34
C HIS A 17 14.81 -14.29 15.35
N PHE A 18 14.01 -13.25 15.14
CA PHE A 18 12.98 -13.25 14.11
C PHE A 18 13.56 -13.40 12.70
N LEU A 19 14.58 -12.61 12.37
CA LEU A 19 15.27 -12.68 11.07
C LEU A 19 15.99 -14.04 10.86
N LEU A 20 16.58 -14.60 11.92
CA LEU A 20 17.17 -15.94 11.90
C LEU A 20 16.13 -17.03 11.62
N GLU A 21 14.97 -16.94 12.24
CA GLU A 21 13.88 -17.91 12.02
C GLU A 21 13.32 -17.78 10.59
N CYS A 22 13.23 -16.55 10.06
CA CYS A 22 12.87 -16.32 8.67
C CYS A 22 13.86 -17.00 7.71
N ARG A 23 15.16 -16.83 7.94
CA ARG A 23 16.22 -17.49 7.14
C ARG A 23 16.15 -19.02 7.25
N ARG A 24 15.91 -19.58 8.44
CA ARG A 24 15.78 -21.03 8.67
C ARG A 24 14.60 -21.64 7.94
N ARG A 25 13.53 -20.89 7.74
CA ARG A 25 12.35 -21.31 6.96
C ARG A 25 12.48 -21.01 5.47
N CYS A 26 13.68 -20.71 4.98
CA CYS A 26 13.95 -20.35 3.59
C CYS A 26 13.09 -19.18 3.08
N ILE A 27 12.73 -18.24 3.96
CA ILE A 27 12.17 -16.95 3.57
C ILE A 27 13.36 -16.13 3.03
N ILE A 28 13.69 -16.37 1.76
CA ILE A 28 14.77 -15.68 1.07
C ILE A 28 14.25 -14.30 0.67
N THR A 29 14.73 -13.25 1.32
CA THR A 29 14.47 -11.88 0.85
C THR A 29 15.79 -11.21 0.50
N LYS A 30 16.17 -11.31 -0.79
CA LYS A 30 17.21 -10.46 -1.39
C LYS A 30 16.81 -8.97 -1.42
N LYS A 31 15.54 -8.64 -1.12
CA LYS A 31 15.02 -7.28 -1.07
C LYS A 31 14.14 -7.10 0.18
N ASP A 32 14.69 -6.34 1.11
CA ASP A 32 13.99 -5.57 2.15
C ASP A 32 13.19 -6.33 3.24
N THR A 33 13.93 -6.81 4.25
CA THR A 33 13.38 -7.36 5.52
C THR A 33 12.72 -6.31 6.42
N THR A 34 12.82 -5.01 6.09
CA THR A 34 12.33 -3.91 6.93
C THR A 34 10.81 -3.91 7.04
N LYS A 35 10.10 -4.16 5.93
CA LYS A 35 8.63 -4.25 5.90
C LYS A 35 8.07 -5.45 6.67
N LEU A 36 8.80 -6.57 6.66
CA LEU A 36 8.48 -7.77 7.44
C LEU A 36 8.63 -7.49 8.95
N LEU A 37 9.64 -6.69 9.30
CA LEU A 37 9.88 -6.22 10.66
C LEU A 37 8.80 -5.23 11.14
N GLU A 38 8.33 -4.33 10.26
CA GLU A 38 7.24 -3.40 10.55
C GLU A 38 5.91 -4.13 10.73
N ALA A 39 5.57 -5.07 9.84
CA ALA A 39 4.38 -5.91 9.97
C ALA A 39 4.39 -6.72 11.28
N PHE A 40 5.55 -7.27 11.65
CA PHE A 40 5.76 -7.95 12.93
C PHE A 40 5.53 -7.02 14.13
N ARG A 41 6.00 -5.78 14.08
CA ARG A 41 5.81 -4.77 15.13
C ARG A 41 4.34 -4.35 15.26
N GLU A 42 3.61 -4.20 14.15
CA GLU A 42 2.22 -3.74 14.16
C GLU A 42 1.22 -4.83 14.61
N THR A 43 1.41 -6.07 14.15
CA THR A 43 0.41 -7.15 14.35
C THR A 43 0.81 -8.17 15.40
N GLY A 44 2.05 -8.08 15.88
CA GLY A 44 2.58 -8.88 16.96
C GLY A 44 2.91 -10.33 16.57
N PRO A 45 3.65 -11.03 17.44
CA PRO A 45 4.19 -12.36 17.18
C PRO A 45 3.15 -13.47 16.97
N SER A 46 1.92 -13.33 17.46
CA SER A 46 0.87 -14.36 17.30
C SER A 46 0.46 -14.61 15.85
N ASN A 47 0.69 -13.64 14.95
CA ASN A 47 0.33 -13.74 13.54
C ASN A 47 1.52 -14.03 12.62
N LEU A 48 2.67 -14.41 13.18
CA LEU A 48 3.94 -14.52 12.45
C LEU A 48 3.88 -15.37 11.19
N GLN A 49 3.26 -16.54 11.31
CA GLN A 49 3.16 -17.48 10.19
C GLN A 49 2.29 -16.91 9.08
N ARG A 50 1.19 -16.25 9.42
CA ARG A 50 0.34 -15.53 8.47
C ARG A 50 1.07 -14.34 7.83
N ILE A 51 1.83 -13.56 8.61
CA ILE A 51 2.65 -12.45 8.09
C ILE A 51 3.68 -12.97 7.08
N ILE A 52 4.29 -14.13 7.35
CA ILE A 52 5.27 -14.78 6.49
C ILE A 52 4.62 -15.31 5.20
N GLU A 53 3.48 -15.98 5.33
CA GLU A 53 2.71 -16.51 4.19
C GLU A 53 2.19 -15.37 3.30
N ASP A 54 1.61 -14.33 3.91
CA ASP A 54 1.20 -13.10 3.24
C ASP A 54 2.41 -12.45 2.56
N TYR A 55 3.55 -12.29 3.25
CA TYR A 55 4.74 -11.66 2.66
C TYR A 55 5.33 -12.46 1.49
N ASN A 56 5.37 -13.79 1.57
CA ASN A 56 5.86 -14.64 0.48
C ASN A 56 4.92 -14.63 -0.73
N GLN A 57 3.60 -14.52 -0.51
CA GLN A 57 2.65 -14.28 -1.60
C GLN A 57 2.88 -12.90 -2.22
N ILE A 58 2.99 -11.87 -1.39
CA ILE A 58 3.15 -10.46 -1.81
C ILE A 58 4.51 -10.21 -2.49
N SER A 59 5.58 -10.90 -2.11
CA SER A 59 6.92 -10.66 -2.68
C SER A 59 6.97 -10.92 -4.19
N ASN A 60 6.13 -11.84 -4.67
CA ASN A 60 6.06 -12.23 -6.09
C ASN A 60 4.96 -11.49 -6.86
N CYS A 61 4.12 -10.71 -6.18
CA CYS A 61 3.14 -9.85 -6.83
C CYS A 61 3.85 -8.70 -7.57
N PRO A 62 3.40 -8.34 -8.78
CA PRO A 62 3.90 -7.15 -9.46
C PRO A 62 3.62 -5.90 -8.64
N ASP A 63 4.57 -4.97 -8.70
CA ASP A 63 4.41 -3.62 -8.17
C ASP A 63 3.69 -2.76 -9.24
N VAL A 64 2.69 -1.99 -8.80
CA VAL A 64 1.99 -1.01 -9.62
C VAL A 64 1.90 0.34 -8.91
N ARG A 65 1.99 1.44 -9.67
CA ARG A 65 1.98 2.81 -9.16
C ARG A 65 0.76 3.56 -9.62
N VAL A 66 0.11 4.23 -8.68
CA VAL A 66 -0.97 5.18 -8.93
C VAL A 66 -0.51 6.56 -8.48
N THR A 67 -0.59 7.53 -9.37
CA THR A 67 -0.13 8.89 -9.10
C THR A 67 -1.30 9.85 -9.04
N VAL A 68 -1.36 10.63 -7.96
CA VAL A 68 -2.28 11.77 -7.86
C VAL A 68 -1.59 13.01 -8.41
N ASN A 69 -2.15 13.53 -9.49
CA ASN A 69 -1.68 14.71 -10.18
C ASN A 69 -2.70 15.84 -10.06
N ASN A 70 -2.23 17.07 -10.23
CA ASN A 70 -3.08 18.24 -10.37
C ASN A 70 -2.52 19.11 -11.50
N ASP A 71 -3.36 19.42 -12.47
CA ASP A 71 -2.99 20.26 -13.62
C ASP A 71 -2.64 21.71 -13.18
N ASN A 72 -3.15 22.14 -12.03
CA ASN A 72 -2.93 23.47 -11.44
C ASN A 72 -2.57 23.35 -9.94
N PRO A 73 -1.28 23.35 -9.57
CA PRO A 73 -0.88 23.21 -8.18
C PRO A 73 -1.30 24.44 -7.34
N THR A 74 -2.18 24.21 -6.37
CA THR A 74 -2.70 25.22 -5.44
C THR A 74 -2.26 24.93 -4.00
N SER A 75 -2.55 25.88 -3.09
CA SER A 75 -2.37 25.67 -1.65
C SER A 75 -3.28 24.56 -1.12
N ALA A 76 -4.54 24.45 -1.57
CA ALA A 76 -5.43 23.40 -1.12
C ALA A 76 -4.97 22.00 -1.58
N PHE A 77 -4.44 21.88 -2.80
CA PHE A 77 -3.83 20.63 -3.26
C PHE A 77 -2.58 20.27 -2.47
N SER A 78 -1.75 21.27 -2.12
CA SER A 78 -0.56 21.05 -1.29
C SER A 78 -0.93 20.56 0.12
N ASN A 79 -2.00 21.10 0.69
CA ASN A 79 -2.54 20.66 1.98
C ASN A 79 -3.11 19.25 1.90
N PHE A 80 -3.88 18.94 0.84
CA PHE A 80 -4.37 17.60 0.57
C PHE A 80 -3.22 16.58 0.47
N LYS A 81 -2.19 16.87 -0.33
CA LYS A 81 -1.01 16.00 -0.46
C LYS A 81 -0.31 15.79 0.88
N THR A 82 -0.10 16.86 1.65
CA THR A 82 0.54 16.80 2.97
C THR A 82 -0.27 15.94 3.93
N PHE A 83 -1.60 16.12 3.96
CA PHE A 83 -2.51 15.30 4.74
C PHE A 83 -2.39 13.81 4.35
N MET A 84 -2.45 13.51 3.06
CA MET A 84 -2.36 12.13 2.55
C MET A 84 -1.04 11.47 2.97
N LEU A 85 0.09 12.14 2.80
CA LEU A 85 1.40 11.63 3.22
C LEU A 85 1.49 11.38 4.73
N SER A 86 0.80 12.19 5.55
CA SER A 86 0.74 12.01 7.00
C SER A 86 -0.20 10.88 7.45
N LYS A 87 -1.15 10.46 6.60
CA LYS A 87 -2.23 9.51 6.92
C LYS A 87 -2.09 8.20 6.16
N LYS A 88 -0.86 7.67 6.00
CA LYS A 88 -0.59 6.40 5.27
C LYS A 88 -1.50 5.23 5.68
N ARG A 89 -1.85 5.09 6.96
CA ARG A 89 -2.76 4.05 7.45
C ARG A 89 -4.20 4.21 6.91
N ALA A 90 -4.68 5.43 6.78
CA ALA A 90 -6.00 5.71 6.22
C ALA A 90 -6.00 5.53 4.69
N ILE A 91 -4.91 5.89 4.00
CA ILE A 91 -4.76 5.57 2.57
C ILE A 91 -4.81 4.07 2.35
N LYS A 92 -4.04 3.30 3.13
CA LYS A 92 -4.05 1.84 3.08
C LYS A 92 -5.48 1.28 3.12
N SER A 93 -6.34 1.79 3.99
CA SER A 93 -7.72 1.28 4.11
C SER A 93 -8.61 1.59 2.91
N VAL A 94 -8.30 2.61 2.10
CA VAL A 94 -9.00 2.88 0.83
C VAL A 94 -8.69 1.81 -0.21
N PHE A 95 -7.43 1.40 -0.30
CA PHE A 95 -6.95 0.43 -1.29
C PHE A 95 -7.19 -1.02 -0.87
N THR A 96 -7.10 -1.34 0.42
CA THR A 96 -7.24 -2.72 0.93
C THR A 96 -8.69 -3.14 1.17
N ARG A 97 -9.69 -2.41 0.64
CA ARG A 97 -11.09 -2.87 0.64
C ARG A 97 -11.25 -4.09 -0.26
N ASP A 98 -10.51 -4.11 -1.38
CA ASP A 98 -10.49 -5.21 -2.30
C ASP A 98 -9.42 -6.23 -1.90
N LYS A 99 -9.82 -7.50 -1.86
CA LYS A 99 -8.87 -8.59 -1.65
C LYS A 99 -7.86 -8.59 -2.79
N GLY A 100 -6.58 -8.72 -2.46
CA GLY A 100 -5.50 -8.79 -3.45
C GLY A 100 -4.81 -7.47 -3.76
N ILE A 101 -5.18 -6.35 -3.12
CA ILE A 101 -4.37 -5.11 -3.16
C ILE A 101 -3.61 -4.99 -1.85
N HIS A 102 -2.30 -4.82 -1.96
CA HIS A 102 -1.39 -4.60 -0.84
C HIS A 102 -0.75 -3.23 -0.95
N PHE A 103 -1.10 -2.33 -0.02
CA PHE A 103 -0.45 -1.02 0.07
C PHE A 103 1.01 -1.18 0.48
N VAL A 104 1.91 -0.59 -0.31
CA VAL A 104 3.35 -0.66 -0.09
C VAL A 104 3.85 0.60 0.58
N ASP A 105 3.67 1.77 -0.04
CA ASP A 105 4.07 3.07 0.51
C ASP A 105 3.44 4.23 -0.28
N CYS A 106 3.58 5.45 0.25
CA CYS A 106 3.40 6.70 -0.48
C CYS A 106 4.73 7.46 -0.53
N GLN A 107 5.15 7.89 -1.72
CA GLN A 107 6.37 8.67 -1.92
C GLN A 107 6.10 10.17 -2.00
N GLU A 108 7.05 10.97 -1.51
CA GLU A 108 7.03 12.44 -1.62
C GLU A 108 7.38 12.89 -3.05
N GLY A 109 6.58 13.78 -3.63
CA GLY A 109 6.73 14.22 -5.02
C GLY A 109 5.37 14.57 -5.63
N SER A 110 5.04 14.07 -6.82
CA SER A 110 3.63 13.74 -7.08
C SER A 110 3.21 12.70 -6.03
N LEU A 111 1.99 12.73 -5.50
CA LEU A 111 1.57 11.75 -4.50
C LEU A 111 1.50 10.37 -5.18
N VAL A 112 2.60 9.62 -5.15
CA VAL A 112 2.73 8.29 -5.78
C VAL A 112 2.42 7.25 -4.73
N ILE A 113 1.38 6.48 -5.00
CA ILE A 113 0.88 5.39 -4.18
C ILE A 113 1.40 4.10 -4.81
N CYS A 114 2.28 3.40 -4.09
CA CYS A 114 2.85 2.14 -4.52
C CYS A 114 2.01 0.98 -3.96
N LEU A 115 1.61 0.08 -4.85
CA LEU A 115 0.76 -1.06 -4.54
C LEU A 115 1.40 -2.34 -5.06
N LYS A 116 1.05 -3.47 -4.45
CA LYS A 116 1.24 -4.80 -5.00
C LYS A 116 -0.11 -5.44 -5.24
N VAL A 117 -0.29 -6.04 -6.41
CA VAL A 117 -1.58 -6.63 -6.81
C VAL A 117 -1.42 -8.12 -7.02
N SER A 118 -2.32 -8.92 -6.45
CA SER A 118 -2.18 -10.38 -6.38
C SER A 118 -2.95 -11.12 -7.48
N TYR A 119 -3.93 -10.48 -8.12
CA TYR A 119 -4.81 -11.11 -9.10
C TYR A 119 -5.10 -10.17 -10.26
N VAL A 120 -5.31 -10.75 -11.45
CA VAL A 120 -5.65 -9.98 -12.68
C VAL A 120 -6.95 -9.23 -12.48
N GLU A 121 -7.98 -9.88 -11.93
CA GLU A 121 -9.30 -9.28 -11.70
C GLU A 121 -9.22 -8.08 -10.74
N THR A 122 -8.30 -8.14 -9.77
CA THR A 122 -8.05 -7.03 -8.85
C THR A 122 -7.36 -5.87 -9.55
N LEU A 123 -6.44 -6.14 -10.48
CA LEU A 123 -5.78 -5.11 -11.28
C LEU A 123 -6.77 -4.42 -12.23
N ASP A 124 -7.64 -5.19 -12.88
CA ASP A 124 -8.67 -4.64 -13.77
C ASP A 124 -9.68 -3.78 -13.01
N LYS A 125 -10.12 -4.23 -11.83
CA LYS A 125 -10.98 -3.42 -10.96
C LYS A 125 -10.28 -2.13 -10.52
N LEU A 126 -8.98 -2.19 -10.22
CA LEU A 126 -8.21 -1.00 -9.88
C LEU A 126 -8.16 0.00 -11.06
N LYS A 127 -7.99 -0.48 -12.30
CA LYS A 127 -8.09 0.37 -13.51
C LYS A 127 -9.48 1.02 -13.59
N GLU A 128 -10.55 0.23 -13.45
CA GLU A 128 -11.94 0.72 -13.50
C GLU A 128 -12.22 1.78 -12.41
N ASP A 129 -11.77 1.54 -11.17
CA ASP A 129 -11.93 2.47 -10.05
C ASP A 129 -11.13 3.78 -10.27
N ILE A 130 -10.02 3.74 -11.00
CA ILE A 130 -9.25 4.93 -11.39
C ILE A 130 -9.97 5.68 -12.53
N GLU A 131 -10.36 4.99 -13.59
CA GLU A 131 -10.97 5.57 -14.80
C GLU A 131 -12.36 6.15 -14.54
N SER A 132 -13.14 5.51 -13.68
CA SER A 132 -14.44 6.02 -13.23
C SER A 132 -14.33 7.21 -12.26
N GLY A 133 -13.13 7.50 -11.73
CA GLY A 133 -12.89 8.51 -10.71
C GLY A 133 -13.35 8.10 -9.30
N GLU A 134 -13.86 6.88 -9.12
CA GLU A 134 -14.37 6.39 -7.85
C GLU A 134 -13.28 6.35 -6.76
N LEU A 135 -12.08 5.90 -7.12
CA LEU A 135 -10.95 5.86 -6.19
C LEU A 135 -10.56 7.27 -5.74
N LEU A 136 -10.53 8.23 -6.67
CA LEU A 136 -10.21 9.62 -6.34
C LEU A 136 -11.24 10.21 -5.38
N ARG A 137 -12.52 9.97 -5.65
CA ARG A 137 -13.63 10.39 -4.79
C ARG A 137 -13.48 9.87 -3.35
N ARG A 138 -13.07 8.61 -3.18
CA ARG A 138 -12.82 8.03 -1.85
C ARG A 138 -11.65 8.70 -1.12
N LEU A 139 -10.56 9.01 -1.84
CA LEU A 139 -9.40 9.71 -1.26
C LEU A 139 -9.77 11.15 -0.87
N MET A 140 -10.51 11.86 -1.71
CA MET A 140 -11.00 13.21 -1.43
C MET A 140 -11.94 13.23 -0.23
N ALA A 141 -12.92 12.33 -0.18
CA ALA A 141 -13.89 12.25 0.92
C ALA A 141 -13.21 12.05 2.29
N MET A 142 -12.10 11.29 2.32
CA MET A 142 -11.29 11.14 3.53
C MET A 142 -10.71 12.48 3.99
N TYR A 143 -10.14 13.27 3.08
CA TYR A 143 -9.60 14.58 3.41
C TYR A 143 -10.69 15.57 3.82
N GLU A 144 -11.78 15.62 3.07
CA GLU A 144 -12.91 16.51 3.34
C GLU A 144 -13.54 16.27 4.73
N SER A 145 -13.48 15.03 5.23
CA SER A 145 -13.98 14.68 6.56
C SER A 145 -13.14 15.22 7.72
N GLU A 146 -11.90 15.66 7.45
CA GLU A 146 -10.92 16.04 8.47
C GLU A 146 -10.59 17.53 8.48
N ILE A 147 -11.12 18.28 7.51
CA ILE A 147 -10.92 19.74 7.38
C ILE A 147 -12.16 20.53 7.76
N SER A 148 -11.98 21.82 8.04
CA SER A 148 -13.09 22.73 8.33
C SER A 148 -14.01 22.94 7.11
N GLU A 149 -15.22 23.43 7.34
CA GLU A 149 -16.17 23.68 6.26
C GLU A 149 -15.67 24.75 5.27
N THR A 150 -14.91 25.73 5.74
CA THR A 150 -14.28 26.76 4.89
C THR A 150 -13.22 26.12 3.99
N GLU A 151 -12.29 25.35 4.57
CA GLU A 151 -11.25 24.64 3.79
C GLU A 151 -11.87 23.63 2.81
N ARG A 152 -12.99 23.00 3.18
CA ARG A 152 -13.72 22.08 2.30
C ARG A 152 -14.25 22.79 1.06
N LYS A 153 -14.83 23.98 1.20
CA LYS A 153 -15.33 24.76 0.05
C LYS A 153 -14.19 25.16 -0.88
N ASP A 154 -13.07 25.60 -0.32
CA ASP A 154 -11.87 25.95 -1.08
C ASP A 154 -11.34 24.72 -1.85
N PHE A 155 -11.17 23.59 -1.16
CA PHE A 155 -10.73 22.34 -1.77
C PHE A 155 -11.67 21.85 -2.88
N GLN A 156 -12.99 21.87 -2.65
CA GLN A 156 -13.99 21.44 -3.64
C GLN A 156 -13.94 22.28 -4.92
N SER A 157 -13.72 23.59 -4.79
CA SER A 157 -13.60 24.49 -5.95
C SER A 157 -12.39 24.18 -6.85
N GLU A 158 -11.37 23.53 -6.29
CA GLU A 158 -10.12 23.20 -6.99
C GLU A 158 -10.00 21.71 -7.34
N SER A 159 -10.82 20.86 -6.69
CA SER A 159 -10.78 19.40 -6.79
C SER A 159 -10.95 18.86 -8.22
N SER A 160 -11.61 19.60 -9.11
CA SER A 160 -11.81 19.22 -10.50
C SER A 160 -10.52 19.12 -11.32
N SER A 161 -9.44 19.76 -10.86
CA SER A 161 -8.12 19.70 -11.50
C SER A 161 -7.27 18.52 -11.02
N ILE A 162 -7.72 17.82 -9.97
CA ILE A 162 -7.03 16.66 -9.40
C ILE A 162 -7.44 15.41 -10.18
N LYS A 163 -6.46 14.58 -10.54
CA LYS A 163 -6.67 13.33 -11.29
C LYS A 163 -5.82 12.21 -10.71
N LEU A 164 -6.35 10.99 -10.78
CA LEU A 164 -5.54 9.78 -10.64
C LEU A 164 -5.10 9.32 -12.00
N SER A 165 -3.85 8.88 -12.08
CA SER A 165 -3.26 8.32 -13.28
C SER A 165 -2.38 7.14 -12.93
N TYR A 166 -2.18 6.26 -13.90
CA TYR A 166 -1.28 5.13 -13.81
C TYR A 166 -0.48 5.04 -15.10
N ASP A 167 0.66 4.35 -15.03
CA ASP A 167 1.45 4.04 -16.22
C ASP A 167 0.88 2.79 -16.90
N THR A 168 0.44 2.93 -18.15
CA THR A 168 -0.22 1.85 -18.90
C THR A 168 0.73 0.68 -19.13
N GLU A 169 2.00 0.93 -19.45
CA GLU A 169 3.00 -0.11 -19.70
C GLU A 169 3.30 -0.89 -18.40
N GLU A 170 3.37 -0.20 -17.26
CA GLU A 170 3.51 -0.83 -15.94
C GLU A 170 2.33 -1.73 -15.60
N PHE A 171 1.10 -1.29 -15.88
CA PHE A 171 -0.10 -2.09 -15.63
C PHE A 171 -0.19 -3.30 -16.58
N GLU A 172 0.13 -3.14 -17.87
CA GLU A 172 0.18 -4.25 -18.83
C GLU A 172 1.26 -5.28 -18.43
N ASN A 173 2.43 -4.82 -18.01
CA ASN A 173 3.49 -5.70 -17.52
C ASN A 173 3.07 -6.46 -16.24
N ALA A 174 2.34 -5.80 -15.34
CA ALA A 174 1.81 -6.44 -14.14
C ALA A 174 0.77 -7.51 -14.49
N GLU A 175 -0.13 -7.22 -15.44
CA GLU A 175 -1.14 -8.16 -15.93
C GLU A 175 -0.51 -9.41 -16.56
N GLN A 176 0.52 -9.23 -17.40
CA GLN A 176 1.26 -10.35 -17.99
C GLN A 176 1.95 -11.22 -16.93
N GLN A 177 2.55 -10.61 -15.90
CA GLN A 177 3.17 -11.34 -14.80
C GLN A 177 2.13 -12.16 -14.01
N LEU A 178 0.97 -11.58 -13.71
CA LEU A 178 -0.11 -12.25 -12.99
C LEU A 178 -0.70 -13.43 -13.78
N THR A 179 -0.87 -13.26 -15.08
CA THR A 179 -1.36 -14.31 -15.98
C THR A 179 -0.37 -15.47 -16.10
N THR A 180 0.94 -15.18 -16.08
CA THR A 180 2.00 -16.19 -16.16
C THR A 180 2.17 -16.95 -14.85
N ASN A 181 2.06 -16.26 -13.71
CA ASN A 181 2.18 -16.85 -12.37
C ASN A 181 0.97 -17.72 -11.96
N SER A 182 -0.15 -17.63 -12.70
CA SER A 182 -1.38 -18.39 -12.45
C SER A 182 -1.43 -19.73 -13.21
N LYS A 183 -0.41 -20.06 -14.00
CA LYS A 183 -0.26 -21.33 -14.74
C LYS A 183 0.68 -22.29 -14.02
#